data_AF-A0A1E2RZZ3-F1
#
_entry.id   AF-A0A1E2RZZ3-F1
#
_cell.length_a   1.000
_cell.length_b   1.000
_cell.length_c   1.000
_cell.angle_alpha   90.00
_cell.angle_beta   90.00
_cell.angle_gamma   90.00
#
_symmetry.space_group_name_H-M   'P 1'
#
loop_
_entity.id
_entity.type
_entity.pdbx_description
1 polymer ?
#
loop_
_entity_poly.entity_id
_entity_poly.type
_entity_poly.pdbx_seq_one_letter_code
_entity_poly.pdbx_strand_id
1 'polypeptide(L)'
;MFPRKKPVFFDPHGHRARLLNVVLALAGVFATAAVTVITIGVLIAPDMSPPPGRTAPLSEAGESSRATGTPNEPPIASGQIHNPAPASAGAFRLAFFSYDDEASLQSLKLHTGDVDGLILNWIHLDDATSEALNFPSGDPEMLNSLARVRSLVPKAKLYPSLTLFPERMSLLLDPATREGLAASVAANVEANDFAGVVVGIRSVPPSAQPVLIRTIASLRRTLSSDGRSLILSVPEEVSTESLAQLVPFADFVLIRTENESVMRDTTGPAVSQGWFEGQLLKRLRVVPQEKLIVTIGSYGLDFDASARTRRSPSSAHGISSANPAPS
;
A
#
# COMPACT_ATOMS: atom_id res chain seq x y z
N MET A 1 60.04 64.82 -13.22
CA MET A 1 59.18 64.49 -14.38
C MET A 1 58.52 63.15 -14.09
N PHE A 2 57.27 63.13 -13.62
CA PHE A 2 56.59 61.90 -13.22
C PHE A 2 56.02 61.17 -14.46
N PRO A 3 56.26 59.87 -14.64
CA PRO A 3 55.69 59.11 -15.75
C PRO A 3 54.18 58.93 -15.52
N ARG A 4 53.35 59.48 -16.41
CA ARG A 4 51.90 59.23 -16.42
C ARG A 4 51.65 57.75 -16.75
N LYS A 5 51.18 56.98 -15.77
CA LYS A 5 50.66 55.62 -15.97
C LYS A 5 49.43 55.70 -16.90
N LYS A 6 49.50 55.04 -18.07
CA LYS A 6 48.32 54.86 -18.94
C LYS A 6 47.28 54.05 -18.16
N PRO A 7 46.00 54.47 -18.08
CA PRO A 7 44.97 53.69 -17.40
C PRO A 7 44.81 52.34 -18.12
N VAL A 8 44.80 51.24 -17.36
CA VAL A 8 44.71 49.85 -17.87
C VAL A 8 43.44 49.61 -18.70
N PHE A 9 42.42 50.45 -18.51
CA PHE A 9 41.12 50.40 -19.19
C PHE A 9 40.92 51.44 -20.29
N PHE A 10 41.96 52.17 -20.70
CA PHE A 10 41.82 53.20 -21.73
C PHE A 10 41.79 52.56 -23.13
N ASP A 11 40.59 52.43 -23.72
CA ASP A 11 40.37 51.97 -25.10
C ASP A 11 39.89 53.16 -25.97
N PRO A 12 40.81 53.90 -26.63
CA PRO A 12 40.47 55.08 -27.42
C PRO A 12 39.68 54.77 -28.70
N HIS A 13 39.61 53.50 -29.12
CA HIS A 13 38.90 53.08 -30.34
C HIS A 13 37.55 52.39 -30.05
N GLY A 14 37.23 52.13 -28.77
CA GLY A 14 35.94 51.60 -28.31
C GLY A 14 35.66 50.14 -28.71
N HIS A 15 36.67 49.39 -29.14
CA HIS A 15 36.49 48.00 -29.59
C HIS A 15 36.03 47.07 -28.48
N ARG A 16 36.50 47.26 -27.24
CA ARG A 16 36.11 46.44 -26.08
C ARG A 16 34.65 46.68 -25.69
N ALA A 17 34.19 47.93 -25.76
CA ALA A 17 32.80 48.27 -25.50
C ALA A 17 31.86 47.68 -26.58
N ARG A 18 32.27 47.70 -27.86
CA ARG A 18 31.51 47.05 -28.94
C ARG A 18 31.45 45.53 -28.76
N LEU A 19 32.57 44.88 -28.42
CA LEU A 19 32.61 43.45 -28.18
C LEU A 19 31.71 43.06 -27.00
N LEU A 20 31.78 43.80 -25.88
CA LEU A 20 30.94 43.57 -24.71
C LEU A 20 29.45 43.75 -25.04
N ASN A 21 29.09 44.80 -25.77
CA ASN A 21 27.70 45.03 -26.19
C ASN A 21 27.19 43.93 -27.12
N VAL A 22 28.03 43.41 -28.03
CA VAL A 22 27.67 42.28 -28.88
C VAL A 22 27.48 41.01 -28.07
N VAL A 23 28.37 40.71 -27.11
CA VAL A 23 28.24 39.54 -26.23
C VAL A 23 26.99 39.65 -25.36
N LEU A 24 26.71 40.82 -24.79
CA LEU A 24 25.50 41.06 -23.99
C LEU A 24 24.23 40.93 -24.84
N ALA A 25 24.23 41.44 -26.08
CA ALA A 25 23.10 41.29 -26.99
C ALA A 25 22.86 39.82 -27.34
N LEU A 26 23.91 39.05 -27.64
CA LEU A 26 23.80 37.61 -27.91
C LEU A 26 23.31 36.82 -26.69
N ALA A 27 23.81 37.14 -25.49
CA ALA A 27 23.36 36.52 -24.25
C ALA A 27 21.87 36.85 -23.97
N GLY A 28 21.47 38.10 -24.23
CA GLY A 28 20.08 38.54 -24.13
C GLY A 28 19.17 37.75 -25.06
N VAL A 29 19.54 37.64 -26.35
CA VAL A 29 18.80 36.85 -27.36
C VAL A 29 18.64 35.41 -26.91
N PHE A 30 19.73 34.78 -26.46
CA PHE A 30 19.71 33.40 -25.96
C PHE A 30 18.79 33.22 -24.75
N ALA A 31 18.86 34.14 -23.78
CA ALA A 31 18.00 34.10 -22.60
C ALA A 31 16.51 34.25 -22.97
N THR A 32 16.16 35.17 -23.88
CA THR A 32 14.78 35.29 -24.38
C THR A 32 14.33 34.05 -25.13
N ALA A 33 15.19 33.43 -25.94
CA ALA A 33 14.86 32.18 -26.64
C ALA A 33 14.60 31.04 -25.64
N ALA A 34 15.44 30.88 -24.61
CA ALA A 34 15.27 29.87 -23.57
C ALA A 34 13.95 30.07 -22.79
N VAL A 35 13.64 31.29 -22.35
CA VAL A 35 12.38 31.60 -21.66
C VAL A 35 11.17 31.34 -22.56
N THR A 36 11.27 31.68 -23.84
CA THR A 36 10.20 31.45 -24.81
C THR A 36 9.95 29.95 -25.00
N VAL A 37 11.00 29.14 -25.14
CA VAL A 37 10.88 27.67 -25.25
C VAL A 37 10.23 27.08 -24.00
N ILE A 38 10.64 27.52 -22.80
CA ILE A 38 10.04 27.06 -21.54
C ILE A 38 8.56 27.46 -21.47
N THR A 39 8.23 28.70 -21.83
CA THR A 39 6.85 29.22 -21.75
C THR A 39 5.95 28.52 -22.77
N ILE A 40 6.45 28.27 -23.99
CA ILE A 40 5.76 27.45 -24.99
C ILE A 40 5.56 26.02 -24.48
N GLY A 41 6.59 25.41 -23.86
CA GLY A 41 6.47 24.07 -23.28
C GLY A 41 5.51 23.96 -22.10
N VAL A 42 5.27 25.06 -21.36
CA VAL A 42 4.28 25.12 -20.27
C VAL A 42 2.87 25.38 -20.81
N LEU A 43 2.72 26.24 -21.81
CA LEU A 43 1.41 26.61 -22.38
C LEU A 43 0.87 25.58 -23.37
N ILE A 44 1.76 24.91 -24.11
CA ILE A 44 1.42 23.78 -24.97
C ILE A 44 1.66 22.54 -24.13
N ALA A 45 0.60 22.06 -23.46
CA ALA A 45 0.64 20.78 -22.79
C ALA A 45 1.21 19.73 -23.75
N PRO A 46 2.20 18.92 -23.34
CA PRO A 46 2.68 17.84 -24.18
C PRO A 46 1.48 16.99 -24.57
N ASP A 47 1.31 16.78 -25.87
CA ASP A 47 0.32 15.83 -26.39
C ASP A 47 0.79 14.44 -25.97
N MET A 48 0.44 14.08 -24.74
CA MET A 48 0.46 12.72 -24.24
C MET A 48 -0.76 12.04 -24.85
N SER A 49 -0.77 11.95 -26.18
CA SER A 49 -1.71 11.12 -26.91
C SER A 49 -1.66 9.77 -26.20
N PRO A 50 -2.76 9.33 -25.55
CA PRO A 50 -2.76 8.10 -24.82
C PRO A 50 -2.22 7.01 -25.77
N PRO A 51 -1.25 6.17 -25.33
CA PRO A 51 -0.69 5.14 -26.19
C PRO A 51 -1.87 4.39 -26.79
N PRO A 52 -2.00 4.30 -28.13
CA PRO A 52 -3.26 4.09 -28.85
C PRO A 52 -4.17 3.15 -28.07
N GLY A 53 -4.95 3.78 -27.21
CA GLY A 53 -5.79 3.09 -26.27
C GLY A 53 -6.92 2.62 -27.14
N ARG A 54 -7.15 1.32 -27.18
CA ARG A 54 -8.46 0.83 -27.53
C ARG A 54 -9.45 1.40 -26.50
N THR A 55 -9.85 2.65 -26.66
CA THR A 55 -11.14 3.17 -26.24
C THR A 55 -12.20 2.64 -27.19
N ALA A 56 -12.11 1.34 -27.50
CA ALA A 56 -13.29 0.63 -27.92
C ALA A 56 -14.24 0.81 -26.73
N PRO A 57 -15.49 1.25 -26.93
CA PRO A 57 -16.47 1.18 -25.86
C PRO A 57 -16.38 -0.23 -25.25
N LEU A 58 -16.59 -0.40 -23.95
CA LEU A 58 -16.57 -1.74 -23.30
C LEU A 58 -17.46 -2.77 -24.03
N SER A 59 -18.35 -2.31 -24.89
CA SER A 59 -19.17 -3.09 -25.83
C SER A 59 -18.41 -3.74 -27.00
N GLU A 60 -17.21 -3.27 -27.35
CA GLU A 60 -16.34 -3.76 -28.43
C GLU A 60 -15.07 -4.47 -27.89
N ALA A 61 -14.97 -4.64 -26.57
CA ALA A 61 -14.22 -5.78 -26.02
C ALA A 61 -14.97 -7.03 -26.47
N GLY A 62 -14.74 -7.41 -27.75
CA GLY A 62 -15.43 -8.47 -28.44
C GLY A 62 -15.51 -9.68 -27.56
N GLU A 63 -16.71 -10.28 -27.51
CA GLU A 63 -17.04 -11.54 -26.85
C GLU A 63 -15.90 -11.99 -25.96
N SER A 64 -15.88 -11.51 -24.70
CA SER A 64 -14.97 -11.94 -23.65
C SER A 64 -14.42 -13.29 -24.04
N SER A 65 -13.18 -13.33 -24.55
CA SER A 65 -12.51 -14.60 -24.86
C SER A 65 -12.70 -15.38 -23.59
N ARG A 66 -13.64 -16.34 -23.62
CA ARG A 66 -14.21 -16.97 -22.41
C ARG A 66 -13.04 -17.15 -21.50
N ALA A 67 -12.97 -16.40 -20.38
CA ALA A 67 -11.78 -16.33 -19.54
C ALA A 67 -11.26 -17.75 -19.45
N THR A 68 -10.20 -18.06 -20.20
CA THR A 68 -9.87 -19.45 -20.46
C THR A 68 -9.34 -19.90 -19.14
N GLY A 69 -10.17 -20.62 -18.40
CA GLY A 69 -9.85 -21.02 -17.05
C GLY A 69 -8.47 -21.65 -17.09
N THR A 70 -7.60 -21.26 -16.16
CA THR A 70 -6.25 -21.81 -16.18
C THR A 70 -6.36 -23.35 -16.08
N PRO A 71 -5.44 -24.13 -16.67
CA PRO A 71 -5.57 -25.60 -16.66
C PRO A 71 -5.75 -26.23 -15.27
N ASN A 72 -5.38 -25.50 -14.22
CA ASN A 72 -5.50 -25.89 -12.81
C ASN A 72 -6.48 -25.01 -12.01
N GLU A 73 -7.39 -24.28 -12.67
CA GLU A 73 -8.36 -23.44 -11.98
C GLU A 73 -9.37 -24.33 -11.23
N PRO A 74 -9.57 -24.11 -9.91
CA PRO A 74 -10.62 -24.81 -9.19
C PRO A 74 -11.99 -24.54 -9.83
N PRO A 75 -12.92 -25.51 -9.80
CA PRO A 75 -14.24 -25.32 -10.37
C PRO A 75 -14.95 -24.14 -9.72
N ILE A 76 -15.45 -23.21 -10.54
CA ILE A 76 -16.19 -22.03 -10.11
C ILE A 76 -17.59 -22.46 -9.65
N ALA A 77 -18.00 -22.03 -8.46
CA ALA A 77 -19.37 -22.23 -7.97
C ALA A 77 -20.33 -21.20 -8.59
N SER A 78 -20.50 -21.24 -9.92
CA SER A 78 -21.28 -20.26 -10.70
C SER A 78 -22.78 -20.17 -10.36
N GLY A 79 -23.28 -21.06 -9.49
CA GLY A 79 -24.72 -21.19 -9.20
C GLY A 79 -25.29 -20.34 -8.07
N GLN A 80 -24.48 -19.63 -7.28
CA GLN A 80 -24.97 -19.00 -6.04
C GLN A 80 -24.66 -17.50 -5.83
N ILE A 81 -23.91 -16.84 -6.71
CA ILE A 81 -23.34 -15.51 -6.42
C ILE A 81 -23.92 -14.42 -7.34
N HIS A 82 -25.24 -14.24 -7.41
CA HIS A 82 -25.83 -13.10 -8.15
C HIS A 82 -26.82 -12.27 -7.34
N ASN A 83 -27.19 -12.70 -6.14
CA ASN A 83 -27.94 -11.86 -5.21
C ASN A 83 -27.07 -11.58 -3.98
N PRO A 84 -26.59 -10.34 -3.77
CA PRO A 84 -26.01 -9.98 -2.50
C PRO A 84 -27.10 -10.21 -1.44
N ALA A 85 -26.86 -11.17 -0.55
CA ALA A 85 -27.78 -11.41 0.56
C ALA A 85 -27.97 -10.08 1.33
N PRO A 86 -29.14 -9.84 1.95
CA PRO A 86 -29.36 -8.69 2.85
C PRO A 86 -28.26 -8.53 3.91
N ALA A 87 -27.56 -9.61 4.24
CA ALA A 87 -26.39 -9.65 5.13
C ALA A 87 -25.18 -8.78 4.68
N SER A 88 -25.13 -8.32 3.43
CA SER A 88 -24.08 -7.40 2.94
C SER A 88 -24.26 -5.95 3.39
N ALA A 89 -25.48 -5.57 3.79
CA ALA A 89 -25.80 -4.27 4.36
C ALA A 89 -25.33 -4.22 5.83
N GLY A 90 -24.02 -4.05 6.02
CA GLY A 90 -23.37 -4.05 7.34
C GLY A 90 -21.99 -4.69 7.36
N ALA A 91 -21.49 -5.16 6.22
CA ALA A 91 -20.12 -5.66 6.11
C ALA A 91 -19.12 -4.57 6.53
N PHE A 92 -18.20 -4.91 7.42
CA PHE A 92 -17.10 -4.08 7.88
C PHE A 92 -16.05 -3.95 6.78
N ARG A 93 -15.96 -2.78 6.14
CA ARG A 93 -15.11 -2.49 4.99
C ARG A 93 -13.86 -1.73 5.42
N LEU A 94 -12.69 -2.27 5.09
CA LEU A 94 -11.39 -1.66 5.28
C LEU A 94 -10.75 -1.35 3.93
N ALA A 95 -10.05 -0.24 3.82
CA ALA A 95 -9.17 0.04 2.69
C ALA A 95 -7.72 0.17 3.13
N PHE A 96 -6.78 -0.32 2.33
CA PHE A 96 -5.37 -0.02 2.53
C PHE A 96 -5.09 1.42 2.11
N PHE A 97 -4.32 2.14 2.93
CA PHE A 97 -3.98 3.53 2.69
C PHE A 97 -2.50 3.78 2.96
N SER A 98 -1.84 4.41 1.99
CA SER A 98 -0.43 4.80 2.04
C SER A 98 -0.33 6.33 1.94
N TYR A 99 0.39 6.97 2.86
CA TYR A 99 0.42 8.43 2.96
C TYR A 99 1.33 9.10 1.91
N ASP A 100 2.31 8.34 1.42
CA ASP A 100 3.28 8.71 0.40
C ASP A 100 2.74 8.55 -1.03
N ASP A 101 1.49 8.08 -1.18
CA ASP A 101 0.82 7.88 -2.45
C ASP A 101 -0.34 8.87 -2.66
N GLU A 102 -0.15 9.83 -3.57
CA GLU A 102 -1.19 10.81 -3.90
C GLU A 102 -2.46 10.16 -4.46
N ALA A 103 -2.34 9.04 -5.18
CA ALA A 103 -3.51 8.32 -5.70
C ALA A 103 -4.37 7.74 -4.55
N SER A 104 -3.73 7.23 -3.50
CA SER A 104 -4.40 6.78 -2.28
C SER A 104 -5.20 7.90 -1.62
N LEU A 105 -4.63 9.11 -1.54
CA LEU A 105 -5.32 10.28 -0.99
C LEU A 105 -6.52 10.74 -1.84
N GLN A 106 -6.39 10.73 -3.17
CA GLN A 106 -7.48 11.12 -4.06
C GLN A 106 -8.62 10.09 -4.03
N SER A 107 -8.30 8.80 -4.06
CA SER A 107 -9.28 7.72 -3.92
C SER A 107 -10.04 7.84 -2.61
N LEU A 108 -9.33 8.07 -1.48
CA LEU A 108 -9.97 8.24 -0.18
C LEU A 108 -10.97 9.41 -0.17
N LYS A 109 -10.64 10.55 -0.78
CA LYS A 109 -11.56 11.71 -0.85
C LYS A 109 -12.86 11.38 -1.56
N LEU A 110 -12.81 10.55 -2.60
CA LEU A 110 -13.98 10.14 -3.38
C LEU A 110 -14.83 9.08 -2.66
N HIS A 111 -14.21 8.30 -1.78
CA HIS A 111 -14.81 7.11 -1.14
C HIS A 111 -14.88 7.20 0.39
N THR A 112 -14.86 8.41 0.97
CA THR A 112 -14.88 8.63 2.43
C THR A 112 -16.08 7.98 3.14
N GLY A 113 -17.21 7.81 2.43
CA GLY A 113 -18.43 7.19 2.96
C GLY A 113 -18.56 5.68 2.68
N ASP A 114 -17.64 5.09 1.92
CA ASP A 114 -17.74 3.70 1.46
C ASP A 114 -16.94 2.72 2.34
N VAL A 115 -16.11 3.24 3.25
CA VAL A 115 -15.21 2.47 4.12
C VAL A 115 -15.49 2.73 5.60
N ASP A 116 -15.45 1.66 6.40
CA ASP A 116 -15.61 1.73 7.85
C ASP A 116 -14.27 1.92 8.58
N GLY A 117 -13.17 1.65 7.89
CA GLY A 117 -11.83 1.80 8.44
C GLY A 117 -10.72 1.82 7.40
N LEU A 118 -9.53 2.19 7.85
CA LEU A 118 -8.32 2.23 7.04
C LEU A 118 -7.21 1.40 7.68
N ILE A 119 -6.56 0.57 6.87
CA ILE A 119 -5.31 -0.09 7.20
C ILE A 119 -4.18 0.81 6.73
N LEU A 120 -3.45 1.37 7.67
CA LEU A 120 -2.40 2.35 7.43
C LEU A 120 -1.08 1.61 7.22
N ASN A 121 -0.60 1.56 5.97
CA ASN A 121 0.64 0.89 5.61
C ASN A 121 1.86 1.79 5.90
N TRP A 122 1.96 2.27 7.14
CA TRP A 122 2.89 3.36 7.51
C TRP A 122 3.97 2.91 8.48
N ILE A 123 3.73 1.81 9.20
CA ILE A 123 4.56 1.39 10.32
C ILE A 123 5.38 0.18 9.92
N HIS A 124 6.63 0.44 9.54
CA HIS A 124 7.65 -0.58 9.41
C HIS A 124 8.39 -0.64 10.76
N LEU A 125 8.54 -1.84 11.34
CA LEU A 125 9.53 -2.03 12.39
C LEU A 125 10.88 -1.76 11.74
N ASP A 126 11.60 -0.77 12.23
CA ASP A 126 12.83 -0.30 11.60
C ASP A 126 13.86 -1.45 11.60
N ASP A 127 14.41 -1.73 10.43
CA ASP A 127 15.25 -2.89 10.16
C ASP A 127 16.67 -2.77 10.77
N ALA A 128 16.95 -1.74 11.58
CA ALA A 128 18.32 -1.37 11.89
C ALA A 128 18.89 -1.88 13.23
N THR A 129 18.13 -2.03 14.32
CA THR A 129 18.77 -2.35 15.63
C THR A 129 17.87 -3.08 16.60
N SER A 130 18.50 -3.90 17.46
CA SER A 130 17.92 -4.58 18.63
C SER A 130 17.29 -3.64 19.69
N GLU A 131 17.26 -2.32 19.44
CA GLU A 131 16.71 -1.30 20.34
C GLU A 131 15.44 -0.62 19.80
N ALA A 132 14.96 -0.94 18.59
CA ALA A 132 13.78 -0.29 18.03
C ALA A 132 12.76 -1.29 17.47
N LEU A 133 12.20 -2.13 18.35
CA LEU A 133 10.79 -2.53 18.21
C LEU A 133 9.86 -1.36 18.63
N ASN A 134 10.27 -0.13 18.33
CA ASN A 134 9.54 1.08 18.64
C ASN A 134 8.76 1.47 17.40
N PHE A 135 7.47 1.71 17.59
CA PHE A 135 6.64 2.32 16.58
C PHE A 135 7.23 3.71 16.28
N PRO A 136 7.42 4.09 15.00
CA PRO A 136 7.86 5.43 14.65
C PRO A 136 6.87 6.40 15.27
N SER A 137 7.31 7.06 16.34
CA SER A 137 6.53 8.01 17.11
C SER A 137 7.25 9.34 16.94
N GLY A 138 6.58 10.29 16.30
CA GLY A 138 7.09 11.65 16.19
C GLY A 138 7.68 12.07 14.84
N ASP A 139 7.54 11.29 13.77
CA ASP A 139 7.77 11.83 12.42
C ASP A 139 6.70 12.89 12.10
N PRO A 140 7.07 14.17 11.92
CA PRO A 140 6.11 15.24 11.64
C PRO A 140 5.30 15.01 10.35
N GLU A 141 5.88 14.35 9.33
CA GLU A 141 5.20 14.10 8.07
C GLU A 141 4.10 13.05 8.24
N MET A 142 4.40 11.96 8.93
CA MET A 142 3.41 10.96 9.33
C MET A 142 2.29 11.58 10.19
N LEU A 143 2.63 12.40 11.19
CA LEU A 143 1.64 13.05 12.05
C LEU A 143 0.72 14.01 11.28
N ASN A 144 1.27 14.79 10.35
CA ASN A 144 0.49 15.67 9.48
C ASN A 144 -0.43 14.88 8.56
N SER A 145 0.06 13.75 8.02
CA SER A 145 -0.73 12.84 7.19
C SER A 145 -1.86 12.20 7.98
N LEU A 146 -1.59 11.76 9.21
CA LEU A 146 -2.61 11.22 10.12
C LEU A 146 -3.70 12.25 10.44
N ALA A 147 -3.32 13.50 10.74
CA ALA A 147 -4.27 14.57 10.99
C ALA A 147 -5.15 14.85 9.76
N ARG A 148 -4.56 14.85 8.55
CA ARG A 148 -5.30 14.99 7.30
C ARG A 148 -6.29 13.84 7.09
N VAL A 149 -5.85 12.59 7.27
CA VAL A 149 -6.71 11.41 7.12
C VAL A 149 -7.90 11.46 8.09
N ARG A 150 -7.67 11.80 9.37
CA ARG A 150 -8.75 11.95 10.36
C ARG A 150 -9.78 13.01 9.98
N SER A 151 -9.33 14.11 9.39
CA SER A 151 -10.21 15.17 8.92
C SER A 151 -11.10 14.68 7.76
N LEU A 152 -10.55 13.84 6.87
CA LEU A 152 -11.29 13.27 5.74
C LEU A 152 -12.28 12.17 6.17
N VAL A 153 -11.90 11.34 7.13
CA VAL A 153 -12.71 10.19 7.58
C VAL A 153 -12.89 10.15 9.10
N PRO A 154 -13.63 11.12 9.69
CA PRO A 154 -13.72 11.28 11.15
C PRO A 154 -14.40 10.11 11.87
N LYS A 155 -15.11 9.24 11.15
CA LYS A 155 -15.79 8.06 11.69
C LYS A 155 -15.06 6.74 11.41
N ALA A 156 -14.04 6.76 10.56
CA ALA A 156 -13.36 5.54 10.14
C ALA A 156 -12.41 5.05 11.25
N LYS A 157 -12.42 3.73 11.47
CA LYS A 157 -11.48 3.06 12.37
C LYS A 157 -10.11 2.98 11.71
N LEU A 158 -9.09 3.52 12.36
CA LEU A 158 -7.73 3.52 11.84
C LEU A 158 -6.91 2.38 12.47
N TYR A 159 -6.22 1.63 11.63
CA TYR A 159 -5.40 0.47 12.00
C TYR A 159 -3.99 0.60 11.43
N PRO A 160 -2.97 0.96 12.22
CA PRO A 160 -1.59 0.78 11.79
C PRO A 160 -1.31 -0.68 11.45
N SER A 161 -0.55 -0.91 10.39
CA SER A 161 -0.04 -2.23 10.01
C SER A 161 1.35 -2.47 10.60
N LEU A 162 1.56 -3.63 11.18
CA LEU A 162 2.83 -4.15 11.69
C LEU A 162 3.13 -5.47 10.97
N THR A 163 4.32 -5.64 10.40
CA THR A 163 4.73 -6.91 9.79
C THR A 163 5.76 -7.64 10.66
N LEU A 164 5.48 -8.90 11.00
CA LEU A 164 6.41 -9.78 11.69
C LEU A 164 7.21 -10.59 10.66
N PHE A 165 8.46 -10.20 10.48
CA PHE A 165 9.40 -10.84 9.55
C PHE A 165 10.03 -12.10 10.17
N PRO A 166 10.12 -13.22 9.44
CA PRO A 166 10.72 -14.47 9.94
C PRO A 166 12.14 -14.29 10.48
N GLU A 167 12.93 -13.40 9.87
CA GLU A 167 14.33 -13.10 10.19
C GLU A 167 14.48 -12.48 11.59
N ARG A 168 13.44 -11.82 12.11
CA ARG A 168 13.41 -11.18 13.42
C ARG A 168 12.82 -12.05 14.52
N MET A 169 12.25 -13.20 14.15
CA MET A 169 11.47 -14.03 15.07
C MET A 169 12.31 -14.63 16.20
N SER A 170 13.62 -14.79 15.99
CA SER A 170 14.56 -15.27 17.02
C SER A 170 14.69 -14.30 18.20
N LEU A 171 14.54 -12.98 17.97
CA LEU A 171 14.57 -11.97 19.03
C LEU A 171 13.38 -12.12 19.99
N LEU A 172 12.23 -12.56 19.46
CA LEU A 172 10.99 -12.74 20.22
C LEU A 172 10.97 -14.04 21.04
N LEU A 173 12.04 -14.85 20.97
CA LEU A 173 12.26 -15.97 21.89
C LEU A 173 12.45 -15.47 23.32
N ASP A 174 13.15 -14.34 23.49
CA ASP A 174 13.27 -13.66 24.77
C ASP A 174 11.91 -13.10 25.19
N PRO A 175 11.36 -13.53 26.34
CA PRO A 175 10.11 -12.99 26.85
C PRO A 175 10.13 -11.49 27.07
N ALA A 176 11.25 -10.90 27.53
CA ALA A 176 11.31 -9.47 27.78
C ALA A 176 11.15 -8.65 26.50
N THR A 177 11.85 -9.06 25.43
CA THR A 177 11.71 -8.46 24.10
C THR A 177 10.28 -8.58 23.55
N ARG A 178 9.65 -9.75 23.69
CA ARG A 178 8.27 -9.98 23.23
C ARG A 178 7.25 -9.11 23.97
N GLU A 179 7.34 -9.04 25.29
CA GLU A 179 6.44 -8.20 26.10
C GLU A 179 6.70 -6.71 25.86
N GLY A 180 7.97 -6.32 25.65
CA GLY A 180 8.34 -4.95 25.27
C GLY A 180 7.71 -4.52 23.94
N LEU A 181 7.75 -5.39 22.92
CA LEU A 181 7.05 -5.15 21.66
C LEU A 181 5.54 -4.94 21.88
N ALA A 182 4.90 -5.82 22.65
CA ALA A 182 3.46 -5.72 22.90
C ALA A 182 3.08 -4.43 23.62
N ALA A 183 3.88 -4.01 24.61
CA ALA A 183 3.70 -2.75 25.32
C ALA A 183 3.90 -1.53 24.39
N SER A 184 4.94 -1.54 23.55
CA SER A 184 5.18 -0.45 22.59
C SER A 184 4.06 -0.31 21.56
N VAL A 185 3.52 -1.43 21.07
CA VAL A 185 2.35 -1.44 20.17
C VAL A 185 1.14 -0.82 20.87
N ALA A 186 0.82 -1.28 22.07
CA ALA A 186 -0.34 -0.80 22.83
C ALA A 186 -0.22 0.70 23.14
N ALA A 187 0.95 1.14 23.60
CA ALA A 187 1.22 2.56 23.87
C ALA A 187 1.08 3.43 22.61
N ASN A 188 1.53 2.95 21.45
CA ASN A 188 1.35 3.69 20.20
C ASN A 188 -0.12 3.77 19.79
N VAL A 189 -0.84 2.64 19.90
CA VAL A 189 -2.27 2.56 19.63
C VAL A 189 -3.05 3.51 20.53
N GLU A 190 -2.75 3.52 21.83
CA GLU A 190 -3.37 4.42 22.82
C GLU A 190 -3.05 5.89 22.53
N ALA A 191 -1.76 6.25 22.42
CA ALA A 191 -1.32 7.63 22.22
C ALA A 191 -1.89 8.27 20.95
N ASN A 192 -2.18 7.44 19.95
CA ASN A 192 -2.78 7.87 18.69
C ASN A 192 -4.24 7.45 18.57
N ASP A 193 -4.94 6.99 19.60
CA ASP A 193 -6.37 6.62 19.50
C ASP A 193 -6.74 5.73 18.28
N PHE A 194 -5.88 4.77 17.93
CA PHE A 194 -6.15 3.82 16.85
C PHE A 194 -7.16 2.75 17.27
N ALA A 195 -8.01 2.25 16.38
CA ALA A 195 -8.99 1.23 16.76
C ALA A 195 -8.35 -0.14 17.12
N GLY A 196 -7.08 -0.31 16.77
CA GLY A 196 -6.34 -1.54 16.93
C GLY A 196 -5.06 -1.55 16.11
N VAL A 197 -4.58 -2.74 15.78
CA VAL A 197 -3.42 -2.95 14.91
C VAL A 197 -3.71 -4.09 13.94
N VAL A 198 -3.20 -3.98 12.71
CA VAL A 198 -3.11 -5.11 11.78
C VAL A 198 -1.74 -5.74 11.92
N VAL A 199 -1.67 -7.02 12.25
CA VAL A 199 -0.40 -7.77 12.35
C VAL A 199 -0.29 -8.70 11.14
N GLY A 200 0.55 -8.30 10.18
CA GLY A 200 0.95 -9.12 9.05
C GLY A 200 1.93 -10.20 9.48
N ILE A 201 1.62 -11.46 9.18
CA ILE A 201 2.55 -12.57 9.33
C ILE A 201 3.02 -13.04 7.96
N ARG A 202 4.28 -13.47 7.86
CA ARG A 202 4.79 -14.18 6.68
C ARG A 202 4.79 -15.67 6.94
N SER A 203 5.06 -16.47 5.92
CA SER A 203 5.33 -17.90 6.11
C SER A 203 6.58 -18.06 6.99
N VAL A 204 6.40 -18.62 8.19
CA VAL A 204 7.49 -18.90 9.13
C VAL A 204 7.78 -20.41 9.15
N PRO A 205 9.06 -20.81 9.35
CA PRO A 205 9.39 -22.23 9.47
C PRO A 205 8.67 -22.87 10.67
N PRO A 206 8.41 -24.19 10.66
CA PRO A 206 7.74 -24.88 11.76
C PRO A 206 8.36 -24.64 13.14
N SER A 207 9.70 -24.51 13.21
CA SER A 207 10.43 -24.21 14.46
C SER A 207 10.09 -22.85 15.06
N ALA A 208 9.65 -21.89 14.25
CA ALA A 208 9.29 -20.54 14.67
C ALA A 208 7.79 -20.39 15.02
N GLN A 209 6.96 -21.41 14.75
CA GLN A 209 5.52 -21.35 15.04
C GLN A 209 5.19 -21.12 16.52
N PRO A 210 5.84 -21.80 17.49
CA PRO A 210 5.52 -21.59 18.91
C PRO A 210 5.81 -20.16 19.39
N VAL A 211 6.87 -19.52 18.87
CA VAL A 211 7.20 -18.13 19.23
C VAL A 211 6.27 -17.14 18.55
N LEU A 212 5.84 -17.41 17.31
CA LEU A 212 4.81 -16.60 16.65
C LEU A 212 3.51 -16.62 17.46
N ILE A 213 3.01 -17.80 17.84
CA ILE A 213 1.78 -17.95 18.64
C ILE A 213 1.88 -17.18 19.96
N ARG A 214 2.99 -17.33 20.70
CA ARG A 214 3.20 -16.58 21.95
C ARG A 214 3.23 -15.06 21.73
N THR A 215 3.79 -14.61 20.62
CA THR A 215 3.85 -13.19 20.26
C THR A 215 2.46 -12.64 19.97
N ILE A 216 1.68 -13.30 19.13
CA ILE A 216 0.30 -12.86 18.84
C ILE A 216 -0.57 -12.92 20.10
N ALA A 217 -0.42 -13.95 20.94
CA ALA A 217 -1.14 -14.04 22.22
C ALA A 217 -0.79 -12.88 23.17
N SER A 218 0.49 -12.51 23.26
CA SER A 218 0.96 -11.39 24.08
C SER A 218 0.41 -10.05 23.57
N LEU A 219 0.45 -9.82 22.25
CA LEU A 219 -0.14 -8.64 21.60
C LEU A 219 -1.64 -8.56 21.88
N ARG A 220 -2.37 -9.66 21.64
CA ARG A 220 -3.81 -9.71 21.86
C ARG A 220 -4.16 -9.35 23.29
N ARG A 221 -3.52 -10.01 24.26
CA ARG A 221 -3.74 -9.80 25.69
C ARG A 221 -3.58 -8.32 26.06
N THR A 222 -2.47 -7.71 25.63
CA THR A 222 -2.14 -6.31 25.92
C THR A 222 -3.13 -5.36 25.25
N LEU A 223 -3.57 -5.62 24.03
CA LEU A 223 -4.58 -4.77 23.37
C LEU A 223 -5.99 -4.92 23.95
N SER A 224 -6.36 -6.10 24.46
CA SER A 224 -7.69 -6.29 25.06
C SER A 224 -7.89 -5.53 26.36
N SER A 225 -6.84 -5.25 27.15
CA SER A 225 -7.01 -4.46 28.38
C SER A 225 -7.53 -3.06 28.08
N ASP A 226 -7.26 -2.57 26.87
CA ASP A 226 -7.56 -1.20 26.44
C ASP A 226 -8.73 -1.15 25.44
N GLY A 227 -9.42 -2.28 25.23
CA GLY A 227 -10.54 -2.40 24.29
C GLY A 227 -10.14 -2.30 22.81
N ARG A 228 -8.85 -2.45 22.50
CA ARG A 228 -8.31 -2.33 21.14
C ARG A 228 -8.30 -3.68 20.43
N SER A 229 -8.49 -3.65 19.11
CA SER A 229 -8.62 -4.87 18.30
C SER A 229 -7.31 -5.30 17.63
N LEU A 230 -7.15 -6.62 17.44
CA LEU A 230 -6.05 -7.19 16.66
C LEU A 230 -6.60 -7.85 15.40
N ILE A 231 -6.18 -7.36 14.24
CA ILE A 231 -6.48 -7.96 12.94
C ILE A 231 -5.24 -8.74 12.49
N LEU A 232 -5.35 -10.06 12.34
CA LEU A 232 -4.26 -10.88 11.84
C LEU A 232 -4.31 -10.92 10.30
N SER A 233 -3.31 -10.35 9.63
CA SER A 233 -3.19 -10.40 8.16
C SER A 233 -2.32 -11.60 7.75
N VAL A 234 -2.92 -12.52 6.99
CA VAL A 234 -2.34 -13.83 6.69
C VAL A 234 -2.28 -14.04 5.18
N PRO A 235 -1.09 -14.35 4.62
CA PRO A 235 -0.96 -14.66 3.22
C PRO A 235 -1.41 -16.10 2.93
N GLU A 236 -1.67 -16.40 1.65
CA GLU A 236 -2.25 -17.65 1.20
C GLU A 236 -1.41 -18.89 1.51
N GLU A 237 -0.09 -18.76 1.71
CA GLU A 237 0.83 -19.86 1.94
C GLU A 237 0.77 -20.39 3.38
N VAL A 238 0.26 -19.60 4.32
CA VAL A 238 0.12 -20.05 5.71
C VAL A 238 -0.87 -21.21 5.76
N SER A 239 -0.47 -22.33 6.37
CA SER A 239 -1.30 -23.53 6.43
C SER A 239 -2.55 -23.34 7.32
N THR A 240 -3.58 -24.15 7.11
CA THR A 240 -4.81 -24.13 7.93
C THR A 240 -4.54 -24.52 9.38
N GLU A 241 -3.58 -25.40 9.61
CA GLU A 241 -3.19 -25.91 10.93
C GLU A 241 -2.45 -24.82 11.73
N SER A 242 -1.55 -24.08 11.07
CA SER A 242 -0.90 -22.92 11.68
C SER A 242 -1.90 -21.80 11.95
N LEU A 243 -2.79 -21.52 10.99
CA LEU A 243 -3.82 -20.49 11.15
C LEU A 243 -4.78 -20.80 12.31
N ALA A 244 -5.24 -22.05 12.43
CA ALA A 244 -6.15 -22.48 13.49
C ALA A 244 -5.59 -22.21 14.90
N GLN A 245 -4.27 -22.24 15.07
CA GLN A 245 -3.61 -21.94 16.36
C GLN A 245 -3.53 -20.44 16.66
N LEU A 246 -3.66 -19.57 15.65
CA LEU A 246 -3.57 -18.12 15.79
C LEU A 246 -4.95 -17.45 15.90
N VAL A 247 -5.99 -18.02 15.29
CA VAL A 247 -7.37 -17.52 15.29
C VAL A 247 -7.92 -17.17 16.69
N PRO A 248 -7.65 -17.95 17.77
CA PRO A 248 -8.12 -17.59 19.11
C PRO A 248 -7.57 -16.25 19.62
N PHE A 249 -6.43 -15.81 19.10
CA PHE A 249 -5.73 -14.59 19.52
C PHE A 249 -5.97 -13.41 18.56
N ALA A 250 -6.93 -13.51 17.65
CA ALA A 250 -7.29 -12.44 16.73
C ALA A 250 -8.77 -12.09 16.86
N ASP A 251 -9.09 -10.80 16.78
CA ASP A 251 -10.48 -10.33 16.69
C ASP A 251 -11.00 -10.52 15.27
N PHE A 252 -10.15 -10.20 14.29
CA PHE A 252 -10.40 -10.46 12.87
C PHE A 252 -9.20 -11.13 12.21
N VAL A 253 -9.45 -11.86 11.15
CA VAL A 253 -8.43 -12.48 10.30
C VAL A 253 -8.62 -11.97 8.88
N LEU A 254 -7.66 -11.20 8.40
CA LEU A 254 -7.59 -10.72 7.03
C LEU A 254 -6.81 -11.71 6.18
N ILE A 255 -7.45 -12.34 5.20
CA ILE A 255 -6.79 -13.27 4.27
C ILE A 255 -6.42 -12.52 3.01
N ARG A 256 -5.13 -12.58 2.66
CA ARG A 256 -4.61 -11.98 1.43
C ARG A 256 -4.92 -12.84 0.22
N THR A 257 -5.99 -12.49 -0.50
CA THR A 257 -6.46 -13.18 -1.72
C THR A 257 -6.23 -12.37 -2.98
N GLU A 258 -5.17 -11.57 -3.01
CA GLU A 258 -4.94 -10.61 -4.09
C GLU A 258 -3.78 -10.94 -5.05
N ASN A 259 -2.99 -12.01 -4.89
CA ASN A 259 -1.70 -12.18 -5.59
C ASN A 259 -1.51 -13.47 -6.43
N GLU A 260 -2.58 -14.15 -6.87
CA GLU A 260 -2.46 -15.45 -7.58
C GLU A 260 -1.48 -15.43 -8.77
N SER A 261 -1.60 -14.44 -9.67
CA SER A 261 -0.80 -14.41 -10.91
C SER A 261 0.57 -13.75 -10.76
N VAL A 262 0.76 -12.90 -9.76
CA VAL A 262 2.10 -12.38 -9.40
C VAL A 262 3.02 -13.53 -8.97
N MET A 263 2.46 -14.62 -8.45
CA MET A 263 3.21 -15.81 -8.04
C MET A 263 3.48 -16.80 -9.17
N ARG A 264 2.76 -16.74 -10.30
CA ARG A 264 2.90 -17.71 -11.41
C ARG A 264 3.89 -17.28 -12.48
N ASP A 265 4.21 -15.98 -12.57
CA ASP A 265 4.98 -15.42 -13.70
C ASP A 265 4.42 -15.82 -15.08
N THR A 266 3.10 -16.03 -15.17
CA THR A 266 2.39 -16.40 -16.40
C THR A 266 1.27 -15.42 -16.69
N THR A 267 0.92 -15.28 -17.97
CA THR A 267 -0.28 -14.55 -18.38
C THR A 267 -1.54 -15.17 -17.75
N GLY A 268 -2.47 -14.33 -17.31
CA GLY A 268 -3.70 -14.77 -16.67
C GLY A 268 -4.39 -13.66 -15.87
N PRO A 269 -5.59 -13.94 -15.33
CA PRO A 269 -6.27 -13.01 -14.43
C PRO A 269 -5.40 -12.76 -13.18
N ALA A 270 -5.33 -11.53 -12.67
CA ALA A 270 -4.57 -11.24 -11.44
C ALA A 270 -4.99 -12.15 -10.27
N VAL A 271 -6.31 -12.40 -10.18
CA VAL A 271 -6.96 -13.36 -9.30
C VAL A 271 -8.12 -14.00 -10.08
N SER A 272 -8.04 -15.29 -10.34
CA SER A 272 -9.11 -16.11 -10.91
C SER A 272 -10.19 -16.41 -9.87
N GLN A 273 -11.43 -16.50 -10.32
CA GLN A 273 -12.57 -16.71 -9.41
C GLN A 273 -12.47 -18.07 -8.72
N GLY A 274 -12.11 -19.13 -9.43
CA GLY A 274 -11.98 -20.46 -8.85
C GLY A 274 -10.92 -20.52 -7.75
N TRP A 275 -9.77 -19.87 -7.95
CA TRP A 275 -8.72 -19.79 -6.93
C TRP A 275 -9.18 -19.01 -5.71
N PHE A 276 -9.82 -17.85 -5.92
CA PHE A 276 -10.35 -17.02 -4.83
C PHE A 276 -11.35 -17.80 -3.96
N GLU A 277 -12.34 -18.44 -4.60
CA GLU A 277 -13.34 -19.27 -3.91
C GLU A 277 -12.67 -20.45 -3.18
N GLY A 278 -11.66 -21.08 -3.80
CA GLY A 278 -10.88 -22.14 -3.19
C GLY A 278 -10.13 -21.68 -1.92
N GLN A 279 -9.49 -20.51 -1.96
CA GLN A 279 -8.86 -19.93 -0.78
C GLN A 279 -9.90 -19.62 0.30
N LEU A 280 -11.00 -18.98 -0.07
CA LEU A 280 -12.08 -18.63 0.87
C LEU A 280 -12.65 -19.87 1.58
N LEU A 281 -13.04 -20.90 0.81
CA LEU A 281 -13.58 -22.15 1.36
C LEU A 281 -12.57 -22.88 2.24
N LYS A 282 -11.27 -22.85 1.90
CA LYS A 282 -10.21 -23.42 2.73
C LYS A 282 -10.12 -22.71 4.08
N ARG A 283 -10.24 -21.37 4.11
CA ARG A 283 -10.10 -20.55 5.33
C ARG A 283 -11.33 -20.63 6.23
N LEU A 284 -12.53 -20.70 5.66
CA LEU A 284 -13.78 -20.87 6.41
C LEU A 284 -13.83 -22.17 7.24
N ARG A 285 -12.95 -23.15 6.97
CA ARG A 285 -12.82 -24.36 7.81
C ARG A 285 -12.20 -24.10 9.18
N VAL A 286 -11.46 -23.00 9.33
CA VAL A 286 -10.68 -22.70 10.56
C VAL A 286 -10.91 -21.29 11.10
N VAL A 287 -11.42 -20.38 10.28
CA VAL A 287 -11.77 -19.01 10.69
C VAL A 287 -13.29 -18.88 10.72
N PRO A 288 -13.90 -18.50 11.86
CA PRO A 288 -15.31 -18.16 11.93
C PRO A 288 -15.65 -17.04 10.94
N GLN A 289 -16.80 -17.12 10.29
CA GLN A 289 -17.19 -16.18 9.22
C GLN A 289 -17.24 -14.73 9.70
N GLU A 290 -17.66 -14.51 10.94
CA GLU A 290 -17.74 -13.22 11.62
C GLU A 290 -16.37 -12.59 11.94
N LYS A 291 -15.30 -13.40 11.92
CA LYS A 291 -13.92 -12.90 12.07
C LYS A 291 -13.23 -12.67 10.72
N LEU A 292 -13.76 -13.25 9.65
CA LEU A 292 -13.05 -13.33 8.38
C LEU A 292 -13.20 -12.04 7.57
N ILE A 293 -12.08 -11.38 7.29
CA ILE A 293 -11.95 -10.29 6.33
C ILE A 293 -11.25 -10.84 5.08
N VAL A 294 -11.77 -10.56 3.89
CA VAL A 294 -11.18 -11.01 2.62
C VAL A 294 -10.68 -9.80 1.84
N THR A 295 -9.46 -9.82 1.30
CA THR A 295 -8.96 -8.76 0.41
C THR A 295 -9.28 -8.96 -1.06
N ILE A 296 -9.59 -7.85 -1.71
CA ILE A 296 -9.75 -7.71 -3.15
C ILE A 296 -8.63 -6.78 -3.64
N GLY A 297 -7.83 -7.25 -4.60
CA GLY A 297 -6.78 -6.44 -5.21
C GLY A 297 -7.38 -5.39 -6.16
N SER A 298 -6.94 -4.14 -6.03
CA SER A 298 -7.32 -3.05 -6.94
C SER A 298 -6.15 -2.72 -7.89
N TYR A 299 -5.67 -3.72 -8.63
CA TYR A 299 -4.58 -3.55 -9.59
C TYR A 299 -4.73 -4.51 -10.78
N GLY A 300 -4.04 -4.19 -11.87
CA GLY A 300 -3.93 -5.04 -13.07
C GLY A 300 -2.48 -5.39 -13.37
N LEU A 301 -2.26 -6.46 -14.11
CA LEU A 301 -0.94 -6.85 -14.61
C LEU A 301 -0.85 -6.53 -16.10
N ASP A 302 0.20 -5.81 -16.50
CA ASP A 302 0.55 -5.61 -17.90
C ASP A 302 1.66 -6.59 -18.28
N PHE A 303 1.43 -7.36 -19.34
CA PHE A 303 2.38 -8.37 -19.84
C PHE A 303 2.95 -7.92 -21.17
N ASP A 304 4.27 -8.03 -21.35
CA ASP A 304 4.88 -7.82 -22.65
C ASP A 304 4.54 -8.95 -23.65
N ALA A 305 4.89 -8.77 -24.93
CA ALA A 305 4.66 -9.77 -25.97
C ALA A 305 5.35 -11.13 -25.70
N SER A 306 6.30 -11.19 -24.77
CA SER A 306 6.94 -12.42 -24.29
C SER A 306 6.30 -12.96 -23.00
N ALA A 307 5.07 -12.53 -22.66
CA ALA A 307 4.34 -12.96 -21.48
C ALA A 307 5.04 -12.65 -20.14
N ARG A 308 6.00 -11.71 -20.13
CA ARG A 308 6.66 -11.26 -18.91
C ARG A 308 5.94 -10.04 -18.35
N THR A 309 5.72 -10.05 -17.03
CA THR A 309 5.11 -8.92 -16.33
C THR A 309 5.98 -7.68 -16.48
N ARG A 310 5.45 -6.62 -17.09
CA ARG A 310 6.05 -5.29 -16.98
C ARG A 310 5.68 -4.75 -15.61
N ARG A 311 6.65 -4.72 -14.69
CA ARG A 311 6.47 -4.01 -13.42
C ARG A 311 6.39 -2.51 -13.70
N SER A 312 5.17 -1.97 -13.76
CA SER A 312 4.95 -0.53 -13.62
C SER A 312 5.01 -0.17 -12.13
N PRO A 313 5.61 0.96 -11.72
CA PRO A 313 5.86 1.29 -10.31
C PRO A 313 4.62 1.73 -9.51
N SER A 314 3.38 1.55 -9.98
CA SER A 314 2.20 2.02 -9.23
C SER A 314 1.65 1.00 -8.24
N SER A 315 1.91 1.27 -6.96
CA SER A 315 1.13 0.96 -5.74
C SER A 315 -0.05 -0.02 -5.87
N ALA A 316 0.18 -1.28 -5.45
CA ALA A 316 -0.88 -2.25 -5.20
C ALA A 316 -1.47 -2.04 -3.79
N HIS A 317 -2.72 -1.58 -3.70
CA HIS A 317 -3.46 -1.52 -2.44
C HIS A 317 -4.86 -2.14 -2.63
N GLY A 318 -5.26 -2.98 -1.68
CA GLY A 318 -6.53 -3.73 -1.74
C GLY A 318 -7.67 -3.07 -0.97
N ILE A 319 -8.88 -3.61 -1.14
CA ILE A 319 -10.07 -3.32 -0.32
C ILE A 319 -10.46 -4.62 0.38
N SER A 320 -10.81 -4.57 1.66
CA SER A 320 -11.05 -5.76 2.49
C SER A 320 -12.41 -5.68 3.21
N SER A 321 -13.16 -6.78 3.34
CA SER A 321 -14.47 -6.77 4.04
C SER A 321 -14.73 -7.98 4.95
N ALA A 322 -15.35 -7.79 6.13
CA ALA A 322 -15.84 -8.85 7.05
C ALA A 322 -17.32 -8.70 7.44
N ASN A 323 -17.94 -9.76 7.98
CA ASN A 323 -19.27 -9.72 8.57
C ASN A 323 -19.21 -9.42 10.09
N PRO A 324 -20.05 -8.53 10.65
CA PRO A 324 -20.07 -8.26 12.08
C PRO A 324 -20.72 -9.41 12.89
N ALA A 325 -20.26 -9.59 14.14
CA ALA A 325 -20.87 -10.49 15.12
C ALA A 325 -22.19 -9.92 15.69
N PRO A 326 -23.17 -10.75 16.08
CA PRO A 326 -24.43 -10.29 16.66
C PRO A 326 -24.23 -9.67 18.05
N SER A 327 -25.00 -8.62 18.33
CA SER A 327 -25.02 -7.84 19.58
C SER A 327 -25.50 -8.62 20.79
#